data_AF-R6DZY9-F1
#
_entry.id   AF-R6DZY9-F1
#
_cell.length_a   1.000
_cell.length_b   1.000
_cell.length_c   1.000
_cell.angle_alpha   90.00
_cell.angle_beta   90.00
_cell.angle_gamma   90.00
#
_symmetry.space_group_name_H-M   'P 1'
#
loop_
_entity.id
_entity.type
_entity.pdbx_description
1 polymer ?
#
loop_
_entity_poly.entity_id
_entity_poly.type
_entity_poly.pdbx_seq_one_letter_code
_entity_poly.pdbx_strand_id
1 'polypeptide(L)' 'MTIKKIKELKKGEYFRLKDNDSAPVWIKGDYVRSDKKYSTYKFEDVNHERLLSPDKSIFTNFEF' A
#
# COMPACT_ATOMS: atom_id res chain seq x y z
N MET A 1 14.38 -5.09 1.69
CA MET A 1 12.99 -4.64 1.92
C MET A 1 12.76 -4.45 3.42
N THR A 2 11.93 -3.47 3.80
CA THR A 2 11.57 -3.19 5.20
C THR A 2 10.08 -3.42 5.42
N ILE A 3 9.73 -4.19 6.45
CA ILE A 3 8.34 -4.43 6.85
C ILE A 3 7.86 -3.24 7.69
N LYS A 4 6.75 -2.63 7.27
CA LYS A 4 6.08 -1.54 8.01
C LYS A 4 4.57 -1.78 8.03
N LYS A 5 3.85 -1.08 8.89
CA LYS A 5 2.39 -0.99 8.82
C LYS A 5 1.99 0.10 7.85
N ILE A 6 0.91 -0.10 7.10
CA ILE A 6 0.45 0.92 6.13
C ILE A 6 0.14 2.27 6.78
N LYS A 7 -0.27 2.31 8.05
CA LYS A 7 -0.51 3.57 8.78
C LYS A 7 0.74 4.44 8.93
N GLU A 8 1.93 3.83 8.89
CA GLU A 8 3.22 4.51 9.03
C GLU A 8 3.70 5.14 7.71
N LEU A 9 3.08 4.78 6.58
CA LEU A 9 3.38 5.37 5.28
C LEU A 9 2.74 6.75 5.13
N LYS A 10 3.39 7.63 4.37
CA LYS A 10 2.78 8.87 3.89
C LYS A 10 1.85 8.58 2.71
N LYS A 11 0.89 9.46 2.47
CA LYS A 11 0.07 9.42 1.25
C LYS A 11 0.98 9.57 0.04
N GLY A 12 0.76 8.76 -0.99
CA GLY A 12 1.57 8.71 -2.21
C GLY A 12 2.78 7.80 -2.14
N GLU A 13 3.11 7.21 -0.98
CA GLU A 13 4.24 6.27 -0.90
C GLU A 13 3.91 4.91 -1.51
N TYR A 14 4.95 4.31 -2.07
CA TYR A 14 4.91 3.01 -2.72
C TYR A 14 5.15 1.88 -1.73
N PHE A 15 4.41 0.78 -1.90
CA PHE A 15 4.56 -0.43 -1.10
C PHE A 15 4.20 -1.69 -1.91
N ARG A 16 4.65 -2.84 -1.42
CA ARG A 16 4.24 -4.17 -1.89
C ARG A 16 3.47 -4.91 -0.80
N LEU A 17 2.53 -5.76 -1.22
CA LEU A 17 1.76 -6.63 -0.31
C LEU A 17 2.47 -7.97 -0.02
N LYS A 18 3.49 -8.31 -0.79
CA LYS A 18 4.28 -9.54 -0.68
C LYS A 18 5.76 -9.21 -0.84
N ASP A 19 6.61 -9.99 -0.19
CA ASP A 19 8.07 -9.93 -0.29
C ASP A 19 8.56 -10.69 -1.53
N ASN A 20 8.31 -10.14 -2.71
CA ASN A 20 8.75 -10.73 -3.97
C ASN A 20 8.93 -9.62 -5.02
N ASP A 21 9.88 -9.80 -5.94
CA ASP A 21 10.17 -8.83 -7.01
C ASP A 21 9.10 -8.77 -8.07
N SER A 22 8.38 -9.87 -8.32
CA SER A 22 7.21 -9.86 -9.21
C SER A 22 5.92 -9.39 -8.53
N ALA A 23 5.98 -8.98 -7.26
CA ALA A 23 4.79 -8.49 -6.57
C ALA A 23 4.38 -7.11 -7.12
N PRO A 24 3.07 -6.88 -7.35
CA PRO A 24 2.59 -5.61 -7.85
C PRO A 24 2.89 -4.48 -6.86
N VAL A 25 3.22 -3.31 -7.42
CA VAL A 25 3.45 -2.07 -6.68
C VAL A 25 2.12 -1.37 -6.42
N TRP A 26 1.92 -0.94 -5.19
CA TRP A 26 0.73 -0.22 -4.72
C TRP A 26 1.13 1.16 -4.21
N ILE A 27 0.20 2.09 -4.28
CA ILE A 27 0.34 3.44 -3.74
C ILE A 27 -0.69 3.64 -2.61
N LYS A 28 -0.25 4.26 -1.50
CA LYS A 28 -1.16 4.64 -0.41
C LYS A 28 -1.96 5.90 -0.77
N GLY A 29 -3.27 5.77 -0.74
CA GLY A 29 -4.24 6.87 -0.86
C GLY A 29 -4.74 7.40 0.48
N ASP A 30 -5.95 7.95 0.47
CA ASP A 30 -6.57 8.59 1.63
C ASP A 30 -7.10 7.61 2.68
N TYR A 31 -7.25 8.09 3.92
CA TYR A 31 -7.92 7.34 4.97
C TYR A 31 -9.45 7.51 4.85
N VAL A 32 -10.14 6.41 4.55
CA VAL A 32 -11.60 6.35 4.47
C VAL A 32 -12.15 6.10 5.88
N ARG A 33 -12.64 7.17 6.52
CA ARG A 33 -13.12 7.14 7.92
C ARG A 33 -14.29 6.17 8.12
N SER A 34 -15.21 6.08 7.15
CA SER A 34 -16.37 5.18 7.19
C SER A 34 -15.96 3.72 7.31
N ASP A 35 -14.92 3.31 6.59
CA ASP A 35 -14.40 1.94 6.58
C ASP A 35 -13.28 1.68 7.58
N LYS A 36 -12.75 2.75 8.21
CA LYS A 36 -11.56 2.73 9.06
C LYS A 36 -10.34 2.10 8.36
N LYS A 37 -10.19 2.37 7.06
CA LYS A 37 -9.17 1.78 6.18
C LYS A 37 -8.50 2.85 5.31
N TYR A 38 -7.34 2.54 4.76
CA TYR A 38 -6.69 3.35 3.74
C TYR A 38 -7.10 2.88 2.35
N SER A 39 -7.47 3.82 1.48
CA SER A 39 -7.54 3.60 0.04
C SER A 39 -6.14 3.36 -0.50
N THR A 40 -6.02 2.45 -1.45
CA THR A 40 -4.78 2.10 -2.13
C THR A 40 -5.11 1.72 -3.56
N TYR A 41 -4.22 1.99 -4.49
CA TYR A 41 -4.38 1.63 -5.89
C TYR A 41 -3.09 1.07 -6.46
N LYS A 42 -3.20 0.26 -7.50
CA LYS A 42 -2.04 -0.32 -8.17
C LYS A 42 -1.34 0.74 -9.02
N PHE A 43 -0.01 0.77 -8.99
CA PHE A 43 0.78 1.76 -9.73
C PHE A 43 0.51 1.72 -11.25
N GLU A 44 0.39 0.53 -11.81
CA GLU A 44 0.15 0.31 -13.25
C GLU A 44 -1.33 0.43 -13.65
N ASP A 45 -2.25 0.35 -12.70
CA ASP A 45 -3.69 0.36 -12.94
C ASP A 45 -4.39 1.06 -11.78
N VAL A 46 -4.58 2.37 -11.94
CA VAL A 46 -5.17 3.24 -10.91
C VAL A 46 -6.62 2.82 -10.59
N ASN A 47 -7.33 2.18 -11.53
CA ASN A 47 -8.70 1.69 -11.30
C ASN A 47 -8.72 0.43 -10.42
N HIS A 48 -7.57 -0.21 -10.22
CA HIS A 48 -7.44 -1.36 -9.32
C HIS A 48 -7.26 -0.90 -7.87
N GLU A 49 -8.36 -0.49 -7.25
CA GLU A 49 -8.37 -0.02 -5.88
C GLU A 49 -8.56 -1.14 -4.84
N ARG A 50 -8.01 -0.93 -3.65
CA ARG A 50 -8.22 -1.76 -2.45
C ARG A 50 -8.27 -0.92 -1.18
N LEU A 51 -9.10 -1.33 -0.24
CA LEU A 51 -9.12 -0.80 1.12
C LEU A 51 -8.31 -1.69 2.06
N LEU A 52 -7.29 -1.12 2.71
CA LEU A 52 -6.40 -1.84 3.63
C LEU A 52 -6.50 -1.33 5.07
N SER A 53 -6.54 -2.26 6.01
CA SER A 53 -6.56 -1.95 7.44
C SER A 53 -5.26 -1.23 7.87
N PRO A 54 -5.32 -0.27 8.80
CA PRO A 54 -4.15 0.48 9.29
C PRO A 54 -2.98 -0.38 9.79
N ASP A 55 -3.28 -1.55 10.36
CA ASP A 55 -2.28 -2.48 10.91
C ASP A 55 -1.79 -3.53 9.91
N LYS A 56 -2.17 -3.43 8.63
CA LYS A 56 -1.67 -4.32 7.59
C LYS A 56 -0.17 -4.14 7.40
N SER A 57 0.58 -5.23 7.55
CA SER A 57 2.00 -5.29 7.21
C SER A 57 2.21 -5.20 5.69
N ILE A 58 3.12 -4.33 5.28
CA ILE A 58 3.50 -4.05 3.91
C ILE A 58 5.03 -4.03 3.78
N PHE A 59 5.52 -4.12 2.54
CA PHE A 59 6.95 -4.10 2.23
C PHE A 59 7.30 -2.79 1.53
N THR A 60 8.35 -2.12 2.01
CA THR A 60 8.92 -0.87 1.47
C THR A 60 10.39 -1.01 1.16
N ASN A 61 11.01 0.03 0.59
CA ASN A 61 12.41 0.05 0.18
C ASN A 61 12.74 -1.13 -0.76
N PHE A 62 12.00 -1.18 -1.87
CA PHE A 62 12.21 -2.11 -2.98
C PHE A 62 12.50 -1.29 -4.24
N GLU A 63 13.17 -1.91 -5.21
CA GLU A 63 13.35 -1.37 -6.55
C GLU A 63 12.23 -1.89 -7.46
N PHE A 64 11.73 -1.01 -8.34
CA PHE A 64 10.65 -1.29 -9.29
C PHE A 64 10.81 -0.50 -10.58
#